data_AF-A0A7V2L7W3-F1
#
_entry.id   AF-A0A7V2L7W3-F1
#
_cell.length_a   1.000
_cell.length_b   1.000
_cell.length_c   1.000
_cell.angle_alpha   90.00
_cell.angle_beta   90.00
_cell.angle_gamma   90.00
#
_symmetry.space_group_name_H-M   'P 1'
#
loop_
_entity.id
_entity.type
_entity.pdbx_description
1 polymer ?
#
loop_
_entity_poly.entity_id
_entity_poly.type
_entity_poly.pdbx_seq_one_letter_code
_entity_poly.pdbx_strand_id
1 'polypeptide(L)'
;MNARKMFILLIGLAWPFLGLGLMALHFGYLPSGATLVAEAIGLLLAGILSGCLFMAAHTGLNSPLGRGMIHLGYLLFAPLGLMAALVAPNSLEAASNISMLTLVVGVPIAIVLYSNLVVAAGLGITGGLAISAKVIASKF
;
A
#
# COMPACT_ATOMS: atom_id res chain seq x y z
N MET A 1 5.89 -21.27 -9.94
CA MET A 1 5.89 -20.20 -8.91
C MET A 1 4.68 -20.43 -7.99
N ASN A 2 4.83 -20.33 -6.66
CA ASN A 2 3.73 -20.59 -5.72
C ASN A 2 2.63 -19.50 -5.84
N ALA A 3 1.35 -19.86 -5.77
CA ALA A 3 0.20 -18.95 -6.00
C ALA A 3 0.26 -17.70 -5.11
N ARG A 4 0.71 -17.84 -3.85
CA ARG A 4 0.93 -16.72 -2.93
C ARG A 4 1.98 -15.73 -3.44
N LYS A 5 3.10 -16.23 -3.97
CA LYS A 5 4.18 -15.38 -4.51
C LYS A 5 3.69 -14.64 -5.74
N MET A 6 2.94 -15.32 -6.60
CA MET A 6 2.31 -14.71 -7.78
C MET A 6 1.35 -13.59 -7.39
N PHE A 7 0.50 -13.81 -6.40
CA PHE A 7 -0.45 -12.80 -5.91
C PHE A 7 0.25 -11.54 -5.39
N ILE A 8 1.28 -11.70 -4.55
CA ILE A 8 2.07 -10.57 -4.03
C ILE A 8 2.72 -9.80 -5.19
N LEU A 9 3.26 -10.51 -6.17
CA LEU A 9 3.91 -9.91 -7.33
C LEU A 9 2.91 -9.16 -8.22
N LEU A 10 1.69 -9.69 -8.40
CA LEU A 10 0.62 -9.01 -9.13
C LEU A 10 0.17 -7.72 -8.44
N ILE A 11 0.01 -7.73 -7.11
CA ILE A 11 -0.26 -6.50 -6.36
C ILE A 11 0.91 -5.52 -6.51
N GLY A 12 2.14 -5.99 -6.35
CA GLY A 12 3.34 -5.19 -6.53
C GLY A 12 3.38 -4.48 -7.87
N LEU A 13 3.10 -5.21 -8.96
CA LEU A 13 3.07 -4.64 -10.31
C LEU A 13 1.89 -3.69 -10.53
N ALA A 14 0.72 -3.93 -9.92
CA ALA A 14 -0.44 -3.08 -10.08
C ALA A 14 -0.23 -1.67 -9.51
N TRP A 15 0.53 -1.55 -8.41
CA TRP A 15 0.71 -0.30 -7.69
C TRP A 15 1.39 0.82 -8.51
N PRO A 16 2.50 0.58 -9.23
CA PRO A 16 3.08 1.58 -10.13
C PRO A 16 2.10 2.09 -11.19
N PHE A 17 1.35 1.20 -11.85
CA PHE A 17 0.39 1.60 -12.88
C PHE A 17 -0.75 2.44 -12.30
N LEU A 18 -1.29 2.02 -11.15
CA LEU A 18 -2.36 2.75 -10.48
C LEU A 18 -1.86 4.09 -9.93
N GLY A 19 -0.71 4.11 -9.26
CA GLY A 19 -0.13 5.32 -8.67
C GLY A 19 0.25 6.36 -9.71
N LEU A 20 1.00 5.97 -10.75
CA LEU A 20 1.37 6.87 -11.85
C LEU A 20 0.15 7.29 -12.68
N GLY A 21 -0.81 6.39 -12.89
CA GLY A 21 -2.08 6.71 -13.53
C GLY A 21 -2.88 7.74 -12.74
N LEU A 22 -2.92 7.61 -11.41
CA LEU A 22 -3.54 8.58 -10.51
C LEU A 22 -2.82 9.93 -10.54
N MET A 23 -1.49 9.95 -10.58
CA MET A 23 -0.74 11.21 -10.76
C MET A 23 -1.11 11.91 -12.06
N ALA A 24 -1.09 11.19 -13.18
CA ALA A 24 -1.43 11.77 -14.48
C ALA A 24 -2.88 12.28 -14.53
N LEU A 25 -3.84 11.50 -14.03
CA LEU A 25 -5.28 11.79 -14.18
C LEU A 25 -5.83 12.73 -13.09
N HIS A 26 -5.42 12.55 -11.84
CA HIS A 26 -5.96 13.31 -10.71
C HIS A 26 -5.15 14.56 -10.40
N PHE A 27 -3.81 14.45 -10.43
CA PHE A 27 -2.92 15.56 -10.11
C PHE A 27 -2.46 16.34 -11.35
N GLY A 28 -2.76 15.86 -12.56
CA GLY A 28 -2.38 16.53 -13.81
C GLY A 28 -0.87 16.60 -14.03
N TYR A 29 -0.12 15.74 -13.35
CA TYR A 29 1.34 15.75 -13.32
C TYR A 29 1.86 14.32 -13.47
N LEU A 30 2.88 14.14 -14.31
CA LEU A 30 3.62 12.90 -14.39
C LEU A 30 5.11 13.23 -14.21
N PRO A 31 5.79 12.63 -13.22
CA PRO A 31 7.21 12.88 -12.99
C PRO A 31 8.04 12.42 -14.19
N SER A 32 9.27 12.94 -14.30
CA SER A 32 10.17 12.61 -15.41
C SER A 32 11.62 12.43 -14.93
N GLY A 33 12.41 11.65 -15.67
CA GLY A 33 13.81 11.40 -15.31
C GLY A 33 13.94 10.57 -14.04
N ALA A 34 14.83 10.99 -13.12
CA ALA A 34 15.16 10.23 -11.92
C ALA A 34 14.00 10.14 -10.91
N THR A 35 13.13 11.16 -10.83
CA THR A 35 11.95 11.14 -9.95
C THR A 35 10.96 10.07 -10.38
N LEU A 36 10.69 9.96 -11.68
CA LEU A 36 9.81 8.92 -12.22
C LEU A 36 10.28 7.51 -11.84
N VAL A 37 11.58 7.26 -11.98
CA VAL A 37 12.17 5.96 -11.64
C VAL A 37 12.08 5.72 -10.13
N ALA A 38 12.40 6.72 -9.31
CA ALA A 38 12.33 6.63 -7.86
C ALA A 38 10.89 6.35 -7.38
N GLU A 39 9.91 7.05 -7.93
CA GLU A 39 8.50 6.82 -7.60
C GLU A 39 8.00 5.47 -8.07
N ALA A 40 8.33 5.04 -9.30
CA ALA A 40 7.95 3.73 -9.81
C ALA A 40 8.52 2.59 -8.94
N ILE A 41 9.78 2.71 -8.52
CA ILE A 41 10.41 1.76 -7.59
C ILE A 41 9.72 1.81 -6.22
N GLY A 42 9.46 3.00 -5.69
CA GLY A 42 8.75 3.19 -4.43
C GLY A 42 7.37 2.53 -4.44
N LEU A 43 6.58 2.77 -5.49
CA LEU A 43 5.24 2.20 -5.66
C LEU A 43 5.30 0.68 -5.83
N LEU A 44 6.28 0.15 -6.55
CA LEU A 44 6.48 -1.28 -6.71
C LEU A 44 6.77 -1.95 -5.35
N LEU A 45 7.74 -1.41 -4.60
CA LEU A 45 8.09 -1.91 -3.27
C LEU A 45 6.92 -1.79 -2.30
N ALA A 46 6.19 -0.67 -2.35
CA ALA A 46 5.01 -0.45 -1.54
C ALA A 46 3.91 -1.47 -1.86
N GLY A 47 3.66 -1.77 -3.13
CA GLY A 47 2.71 -2.80 -3.54
C GLY A 47 3.11 -4.20 -3.11
N ILE A 48 4.39 -4.56 -3.21
CA ILE A 48 4.91 -5.86 -2.73
C ILE A 48 4.67 -5.98 -1.21
N LEU A 49 5.06 -4.96 -0.44
CA LEU A 49 4.86 -4.94 1.01
C LEU A 49 3.38 -4.97 1.39
N SER A 50 2.55 -4.24 0.66
CA SER A 50 1.09 -4.23 0.83
C SER A 50 0.49 -5.62 0.59
N GLY A 51 0.93 -6.31 -0.46
CA GLY A 51 0.55 -7.71 -0.72
C GLY A 51 1.04 -8.67 0.37
N CYS A 52 2.24 -8.46 0.91
CA CYS A 52 2.76 -9.22 2.04
C CYS A 52 1.91 -9.02 3.31
N LEU A 53 1.57 -7.76 3.64
CA LEU A 53 0.72 -7.40 4.77
C LEU A 53 -0.68 -8.01 4.64
N PHE A 54 -1.29 -7.90 3.46
CA PHE A 54 -2.56 -8.53 3.14
C PHE A 54 -2.50 -10.04 3.41
N MET A 55 -1.48 -10.72 2.85
CA MET A 55 -1.33 -12.15 3.03
C MET A 55 -1.10 -12.53 4.50
N ALA A 56 -0.29 -11.76 5.23
CA ALA A 56 -0.04 -12.00 6.65
C ALA A 56 -1.34 -11.92 7.45
N ALA A 57 -2.12 -10.84 7.28
CA ALA A 57 -3.40 -10.65 7.93
C ALA A 57 -4.42 -11.73 7.53
N HIS A 58 -4.49 -12.07 6.24
CA HIS A 58 -5.39 -13.08 5.71
C HIS A 58 -5.06 -14.48 6.25
N THR A 59 -3.77 -14.84 6.35
CA THR A 59 -3.36 -16.15 6.90
C THR A 59 -3.54 -16.26 8.41
N GLY A 60 -3.58 -15.13 9.13
CA GLY A 60 -3.82 -15.12 10.57
C GLY A 60 -5.27 -15.45 10.98
N LEU A 61 -6.22 -15.44 10.03
CA LEU A 61 -7.64 -15.65 10.30
C LEU A 61 -8.16 -16.96 9.69
N ASN A 62 -8.76 -17.79 10.54
CA ASN A 62 -9.31 -19.10 10.18
C ASN A 62 -10.82 -19.11 9.88
N SER A 63 -11.53 -17.99 10.04
CA SER A 63 -12.96 -17.90 9.75
C SER A 63 -13.23 -17.26 8.37
N PRO A 64 -14.26 -17.73 7.62
CA PRO A 64 -14.66 -17.10 6.36
C PRO A 64 -15.04 -15.62 6.53
N LEU A 65 -15.79 -15.30 7.60
CA LEU A 65 -16.14 -13.92 7.95
C LEU A 65 -14.89 -13.05 8.13
N GLY A 66 -13.89 -13.56 8.86
CA GLY A 66 -12.68 -12.79 9.13
C GLY A 66 -11.84 -12.55 7.89
N ARG A 67 -11.71 -13.56 7.02
CA ARG A 67 -11.07 -13.39 5.71
C ARG A 67 -11.80 -12.37 4.85
N GLY A 68 -13.14 -12.41 4.85
CA GLY A 68 -13.98 -11.41 4.17
C GLY A 68 -13.72 -9.98 4.67
N MET A 69 -13.59 -9.79 5.99
CA MET A 69 -13.26 -8.48 6.55
C MET A 69 -11.87 -7.98 6.14
N ILE A 70 -10.88 -8.86 6.02
CA ILE A 70 -9.55 -8.51 5.52
C ILE A 70 -9.59 -8.08 4.05
N HIS A 71 -10.38 -8.75 3.21
CA HIS A 71 -10.61 -8.31 1.83
C HIS A 71 -11.24 -6.90 1.78
N LEU A 72 -12.27 -6.65 2.60
CA LEU A 72 -12.90 -5.34 2.69
C LEU A 72 -11.92 -4.27 3.20
N GLY A 73 -11.12 -4.58 4.21
CA GLY A 73 -10.09 -3.70 4.72
C GLY A 73 -9.08 -3.34 3.65
N TYR A 74 -8.59 -4.32 2.89
CA TYR A 74 -7.67 -4.04 1.80
C TYR A 74 -8.31 -3.20 0.69
N LEU A 75 -9.53 -3.53 0.27
CA LEU A 75 -10.26 -2.80 -0.77
C LEU A 75 -10.45 -1.32 -0.41
N LEU A 76 -10.77 -1.03 0.86
CA LEU A 76 -11.04 0.32 1.32
C LEU A 76 -9.75 1.11 1.56
N PHE A 77 -8.70 0.48 2.09
CA PHE A 77 -7.50 1.18 2.53
C PHE A 77 -6.35 1.15 1.53
N ALA A 78 -6.32 0.24 0.54
CA ALA A 78 -5.29 0.26 -0.51
C ALA A 78 -5.36 1.54 -1.39
N PRO A 79 -6.54 2.03 -1.82
CA PRO A 79 -6.63 3.32 -2.52
C PRO A 79 -6.16 4.50 -1.67
N LEU A 80 -6.50 4.50 -0.37
CA LEU A 80 -6.03 5.53 0.58
C LEU A 80 -4.52 5.45 0.79
N GLY A 81 -3.97 4.24 0.84
CA GLY A 81 -2.53 4.01 0.91
C GLY A 81 -1.81 4.52 -0.34
N LEU A 82 -2.37 4.30 -1.53
CA LEU A 82 -1.87 4.89 -2.77
C LEU A 82 -1.87 6.43 -2.71
N MET A 83 -2.98 7.05 -2.29
CA MET A 83 -3.04 8.50 -2.11
C MET A 83 -1.99 9.02 -1.13
N ALA A 84 -1.82 8.36 0.01
CA ALA A 84 -0.79 8.72 0.99
C ALA A 84 0.64 8.58 0.41
N ALA A 85 0.88 7.53 -0.38
CA ALA A 85 2.13 7.33 -1.10
C ALA A 85 2.44 8.47 -2.07
N LEU A 86 1.44 9.01 -2.77
CA LEU A 86 1.65 10.07 -3.77
C LEU A 86 1.81 11.46 -3.14
N VAL A 87 1.26 11.68 -1.95
CA VAL A 87 1.41 12.94 -1.22
C VAL A 87 2.77 13.06 -0.53
N ALA A 88 3.34 11.94 -0.09
CA ALA A 88 4.58 11.95 0.70
C ALA A 88 5.80 12.54 -0.06
N PRO A 89 6.09 12.16 -1.33
CA PRO A 89 7.20 12.70 -2.11
C PRO A 89 7.14 14.22 -2.29
N ASN A 90 5.95 14.79 -2.49
CA ASN A 90 5.80 16.23 -2.69
C ASN A 90 6.32 17.06 -1.51
N SER A 91 6.17 16.55 -0.28
CA SER A 91 6.71 17.21 0.91
C SER A 91 8.24 17.13 1.00
N LEU A 92 8.84 16.06 0.46
CA LEU A 92 10.28 16.03 0.23
C LEU A 92 10.62 17.05 -0.85
N GLU A 93 10.10 16.94 -2.07
CA GLU A 93 10.48 17.80 -3.20
C GLU A 93 10.33 19.30 -2.94
N ALA A 94 9.38 19.71 -2.08
CA ALA A 94 9.20 21.11 -1.67
C ALA A 94 10.34 21.67 -0.81
N ALA A 95 11.21 20.84 -0.23
CA ALA A 95 12.37 21.30 0.52
C ALA A 95 13.49 21.73 -0.44
N SER A 96 13.85 23.02 -0.42
CA SER A 96 14.96 23.55 -1.22
C SER A 96 16.31 22.96 -0.78
N ASN A 97 17.15 22.52 -1.74
CA ASN A 97 18.49 21.91 -1.57
C ASN A 97 18.55 20.40 -1.25
N ILE A 98 17.65 19.60 -1.82
CA ILE A 98 17.73 18.14 -1.66
C ILE A 98 18.78 17.53 -2.59
N SER A 99 19.68 16.73 -2.01
CA SER A 99 20.65 15.96 -2.79
C SER A 99 19.98 14.91 -3.67
N MET A 100 20.55 14.61 -4.84
CA MET A 100 20.02 13.57 -5.73
C MET A 100 19.92 12.19 -5.06
N LEU A 101 20.82 11.89 -4.11
CA LEU A 101 20.77 10.68 -3.30
C LEU A 101 19.51 10.64 -2.41
N THR A 102 19.17 11.76 -1.77
CA THR A 102 17.97 11.87 -0.94
C THR A 102 16.70 11.73 -1.76
N LEU A 103 16.71 12.19 -3.02
CA LEU A 103 15.58 11.99 -3.92
C LEU A 103 15.45 10.51 -4.34
N VAL A 104 16.54 9.88 -4.78
CA VAL A 104 16.55 8.49 -5.26
C VAL A 104 16.25 7.49 -4.14
N VAL A 105 16.65 7.76 -2.90
CA VAL A 105 16.47 6.85 -1.76
C VAL A 105 15.29 7.26 -0.89
N GLY A 106 15.14 8.55 -0.62
CA GLY A 106 14.10 9.07 0.28
C GLY A 106 12.70 8.97 -0.30
N VAL A 107 12.52 9.20 -1.60
CA VAL A 107 11.21 9.09 -2.26
C VAL A 107 10.65 7.66 -2.16
N PRO A 108 11.38 6.59 -2.55
CA PRO A 108 10.89 5.22 -2.37
C PRO A 108 10.54 4.88 -0.92
N ILE A 109 11.40 5.30 0.03
CA ILE A 109 11.17 5.04 1.46
C ILE A 109 9.91 5.75 1.95
N ALA A 110 9.71 7.02 1.58
CA ALA A 110 8.53 7.78 1.94
C ALA A 110 7.26 7.13 1.39
N ILE A 111 7.27 6.76 0.10
CA ILE A 111 6.15 6.06 -0.56
C ILE A 111 5.82 4.77 0.20
N VAL A 112 6.82 3.95 0.51
CA VAL A 112 6.64 2.69 1.23
C VAL A 112 6.04 2.93 2.61
N LEU A 113 6.61 3.84 3.40
CA LEU A 113 6.17 4.09 4.77
C LEU A 113 4.74 4.64 4.83
N TYR A 114 4.44 5.69 4.06
CA TYR A 114 3.14 6.35 4.11
C TYR A 114 2.02 5.43 3.63
N SER A 115 2.25 4.72 2.52
CA SER A 115 1.22 3.81 2.00
C SER A 115 0.96 2.60 2.89
N ASN A 116 2.03 1.93 3.34
CA ASN A 116 1.88 0.71 4.12
C ASN A 116 1.43 0.98 5.54
N LEU A 117 1.68 2.18 6.09
CA LEU A 117 1.08 2.60 7.35
C LEU A 117 -0.46 2.62 7.26
N VAL A 118 -1.00 3.23 6.20
CA VAL A 118 -2.45 3.29 5.97
C VAL A 118 -3.04 1.90 5.73
N VAL A 119 -2.38 1.08 4.91
CA VAL A 119 -2.83 -0.29 4.64
C VAL A 119 -2.79 -1.15 5.90
N ALA A 120 -1.70 -1.09 6.68
CA ALA A 120 -1.55 -1.84 7.92
C ALA A 120 -2.59 -1.41 8.95
N ALA A 121 -2.87 -0.11 9.08
CA ALA A 121 -3.92 0.40 9.96
C ALA A 121 -5.30 -0.14 9.55
N GLY A 122 -5.63 -0.10 8.25
CA GLY A 122 -6.89 -0.64 7.74
C GLY A 122 -7.06 -2.15 7.97
N LEU A 123 -6.00 -2.92 7.71
CA LEU A 123 -5.98 -4.36 7.98
C LEU A 123 -6.05 -4.68 9.48
N GLY A 124 -5.42 -3.86 10.32
CA GLY A 124 -5.49 -3.99 11.78
C GLY A 124 -6.90 -3.73 12.32
N ILE A 125 -7.55 -2.65 11.86
CA ILE A 125 -8.93 -2.30 12.26
C ILE A 125 -9.90 -3.41 11.82
N THR A 126 -9.85 -3.81 10.55
CA THR A 126 -10.75 -4.84 10.01
C THR A 126 -10.48 -6.23 10.56
N GLY A 127 -9.22 -6.57 10.82
CA GLY A 127 -8.83 -7.78 11.53
C GLY A 127 -9.31 -7.81 12.98
N GLY A 128 -9.21 -6.68 13.69
CA GLY A 128 -9.75 -6.53 15.04
C GLY A 128 -11.28 -6.73 15.08
N LEU A 129 -12.00 -6.07 14.17
CA LEU A 129 -13.45 -6.24 14.03
C LEU A 129 -13.84 -7.70 13.72
N ALA A 130 -13.08 -8.39 12.87
CA ALA A 130 -13.30 -9.79 12.56
C ALA A 130 -13.21 -10.69 13.79
N ILE A 131 -12.22 -10.43 14.66
CA ILE A 131 -12.04 -11.18 15.91
C ILE A 131 -13.20 -10.88 16.86
N SER A 132 -13.56 -9.61 17.05
CA SER A 132 -14.68 -9.20 17.90
C SER A 132 -16.00 -9.82 17.45
N ALA A 133 -16.29 -9.78 16.14
CA ALA A 133 -17.50 -10.38 15.57
C ALA A 133 -17.56 -11.89 15.82
N LYS A 134 -16.42 -12.59 15.69
CA LYS A 134 -16.33 -14.02 15.99
C LYS A 134 -16.63 -14.32 17.46
N VAL A 135 -16.10 -13.54 18.39
CA VAL A 135 -16.33 -13.71 19.84
C VAL A 135 -17.79 -13.50 20.20
N ILE A 136 -18.45 -12.50 19.60
CA ILE A 136 -19.88 -12.25 19.82
C ILE A 136 -20.72 -13.39 19.26
N ALA A 137 -20.43 -13.82 18.03
CA ALA A 137 -21.16 -14.91 17.38
C ALA A 137 -21.05 -16.24 18.14
N SER A 138 -19.94 -16.52 18.83
CA SER A 138 -19.79 -17.75 19.64
C SER A 138 -20.61 -17.75 20.95
N LYS A 139 -21.24 -16.63 21.32
CA LYS A 139 -22.09 -16.52 22.52
C LYS A 139 -23.57 -16.78 22.24
N PHE A 140 -23.94 -17.01 20.98
CA PHE A 140 -25.30 -17.33 20.53
C PHE A 140 -25.30 -18.69 19.84
#